data_AF-A0AAD8ZN68-F1
#
_entry.id   AF-A0AAD8ZN68-F1
#
_cell.length_a   1.000
_cell.length_b   1.000
_cell.length_c   1.000
_cell.angle_alpha   90.00
_cell.angle_beta   90.00
_cell.angle_gamma   90.00
#
_symmetry.space_group_name_H-M   'P 1'
#
loop_
_entity.id
_entity.type
_entity.pdbx_description
1 polymer ?
#
loop_
_entity_poly.entity_id
_entity_poly.type
_entity_poly.pdbx_seq_one_letter_code
_entity_poly.pdbx_strand_id
1 'polypeptide(L)'
;SCKNYDKYLNRISHGSQFNKADVTLHQLIKAGRVGIFYKAKTTHSTIKGHDHFVCKISRSTNHKQIEKEISIMQKLGKHRNLLQLVDWDIMNSTTFLLTFNLT
;
A
#
# COMPACT_ATOMS: atom_id res chain seq x y z
N SER A 1 8.14 18.24 14.72
CA SER A 1 7.54 17.57 13.54
C SER A 1 6.99 16.17 13.84
N CYS A 2 7.63 15.35 14.68
CA CYS A 2 7.27 13.94 14.91
C CYS A 2 5.89 13.68 15.56
N LYS A 3 5.43 14.56 16.47
CA LYS A 3 4.15 14.37 17.20
C LYS A 3 2.91 14.27 16.31
N ASN A 4 2.91 14.92 15.14
CA ASN A 4 1.80 14.81 14.19
C ASN A 4 1.83 13.47 13.44
N TYR A 5 3.03 12.98 13.11
CA TYR A 5 3.22 11.72 12.41
C TYR A 5 2.80 10.52 13.26
N ASP A 6 3.16 10.51 14.54
CA ASP A 6 2.73 9.46 15.48
C ASP A 6 1.21 9.46 15.66
N LYS A 7 0.60 10.64 15.68
CA LYS A 7 -0.87 10.77 15.71
C LYS A 7 -1.53 10.23 14.44
N TYR A 8 -0.91 10.42 13.27
CA TYR A 8 -1.40 9.83 12.02
C TYR A 8 -1.26 8.32 12.01
N LEU A 9 -0.08 7.79 12.34
CA LEU A 9 0.16 6.35 12.47
C LEU A 9 -0.89 5.69 13.37
N ASN A 10 -1.15 6.27 14.54
CA ASN A 10 -2.14 5.76 15.49
C ASN A 10 -3.59 5.69 14.96
N ARG A 11 -3.97 6.50 13.97
CA ARG A 11 -5.33 6.48 13.39
C ARG A 11 -5.55 5.39 12.33
N ILE A 12 -4.46 4.88 11.79
CA ILE A 12 -4.40 3.86 10.73
C ILE A 12 -3.67 2.61 11.22
N SER A 13 -3.39 2.52 12.54
CA SER A 13 -2.70 1.43 13.25
C SER A 13 -3.46 0.10 13.24
N HIS A 14 -3.64 -0.47 12.06
CA HIS A 14 -3.10 -1.80 11.86
C HIS A 14 -1.76 -1.59 11.17
N GLY A 15 -0.68 -1.53 11.98
CA GLY A 15 0.66 -1.35 11.45
C GLY A 15 0.93 -2.36 10.34
N SER A 16 1.58 -1.89 9.27
CA SER A 16 2.08 -2.72 8.17
C SER A 16 2.53 -4.07 8.68
N GLN A 17 1.87 -5.15 8.25
CA GLN A 17 2.26 -6.49 8.67
C GLN A 17 3.32 -7.08 7.74
N PHE A 18 3.59 -6.43 6.61
CA PHE A 18 4.57 -6.91 5.65
C PHE A 18 5.95 -6.27 5.86
N ASN A 19 6.98 -7.10 5.67
CA ASN A 19 8.35 -6.65 5.57
C ASN A 19 8.62 -6.16 4.13
N LYS A 20 9.02 -4.90 3.97
CA LYS A 20 9.38 -4.34 2.67
C LYS A 20 10.52 -5.10 1.98
N ALA A 21 11.43 -5.70 2.74
CA ALA A 21 12.51 -6.50 2.18
C ALA A 21 12.00 -7.76 1.46
N ASP A 22 10.80 -8.22 1.82
CA ASP A 22 10.18 -9.39 1.18
C ASP A 22 9.43 -9.01 -0.10
N VAL A 23 9.38 -7.73 -0.49
CA VAL A 23 8.68 -7.25 -1.69
C VAL A 23 9.68 -6.71 -2.71
N THR A 24 9.73 -7.37 -3.87
CA THR A 24 10.56 -6.96 -5.01
C THR A 24 9.71 -6.20 -6.04
N LEU A 25 10.16 -5.00 -6.44
CA LEU A 25 9.57 -4.23 -7.55
C LEU A 25 10.13 -4.73 -8.88
N HIS A 26 9.30 -5.32 -9.72
CA HIS A 26 9.73 -5.92 -10.98
C HIS A 26 9.63 -4.97 -12.18
N GLN A 27 8.50 -4.28 -12.33
CA GLN A 27 8.23 -3.49 -13.53
C GLN A 27 7.50 -2.21 -13.19
N LEU A 28 7.98 -1.07 -13.71
CA LEU A 28 7.23 0.18 -13.68
C LEU A 28 5.97 0.07 -14.55
N ILE A 29 4.80 0.28 -13.95
CA ILE A 29 3.53 0.37 -14.68
C ILE A 29 3.30 1.83 -15.11
N LYS A 30 3.40 2.76 -14.16
CA LYS A 30 3.12 4.18 -14.41
C LYS A 30 3.77 5.08 -13.36
N ALA A 31 4.38 6.18 -13.79
CA ALA A 31 4.82 7.26 -12.91
C ALA A 31 3.87 8.45 -13.05
N GLY A 32 3.16 8.77 -11.98
CA GLY A 32 2.26 9.92 -11.91
C GLY A 32 2.77 11.02 -10.98
N ARG A 33 2.05 12.14 -10.95
CA ARG A 33 2.32 13.27 -10.05
C ARG A 33 2.23 12.87 -8.57
N VAL A 34 1.25 12.04 -8.23
CA VAL A 34 0.92 11.70 -6.83
C VAL A 34 1.64 10.43 -6.34
N GLY A 35 2.27 9.68 -7.24
CA GLY A 35 2.95 8.43 -6.91
C GLY A 35 3.34 7.62 -8.13
N ILE A 36 4.05 6.52 -7.89
CA ILE A 36 4.53 5.60 -8.90
C ILE A 36 3.93 4.22 -8.64
N PHE A 37 3.52 3.54 -9.70
CA PHE A 37 2.95 2.20 -9.66
C PHE A 37 3.90 1.21 -10.30
N TYR A 38 4.16 0.11 -9.58
CA TYR A 38 4.99 -0.99 -10.01
C TYR A 38 4.21 -2.30 -9.94
N LYS A 39 4.53 -3.24 -10.84
CA LYS A 39 4.26 -4.65 -10.60
C LYS A 39 5.29 -5.14 -9.59
N ALA A 40 4.83 -5.76 -8.52
CA ALA A 40 5.66 -6.26 -7.44
C ALA A 40 5.36 -7.73 -7.17
N LYS A 41 6.33 -8.43 -6.60
CA LYS A 41 6.19 -9.83 -6.17
C LYS A 41 6.83 -10.00 -4.80
N THR A 42 6.33 -10.92 -4.02
CA THR A 42 7.03 -11.35 -2.81
C THR A 42 8.13 -12.38 -3.09
N THR A 43 9.23 -12.28 -2.35
CA THR A 43 10.45 -13.07 -2.62
C THR A 43 10.47 -14.40 -1.86
N HIS A 44 9.94 -14.43 -0.64
CA HIS A 44 10.07 -15.59 0.27
C HIS A 44 8.76 -16.14 0.83
N SER A 45 7.65 -15.39 0.75
CA SER A 45 6.38 -15.76 1.37
C SER A 45 5.20 -15.13 0.62
N THR A 46 3.96 -15.47 0.97
CA THR A 46 2.77 -14.74 0.48
C THR A 46 2.34 -13.68 1.50
N ILE A 47 2.02 -12.47 1.05
CA ILE A 47 1.37 -11.47 1.91
C ILE A 47 -0.14 -11.65 1.78
N LYS A 48 -0.78 -12.11 2.86
CA LYS A 48 -2.24 -12.37 2.93
C LYS A 48 -2.75 -13.25 1.77
N GLY A 49 -1.98 -14.28 1.39
CA GLY A 49 -2.35 -15.25 0.35
C GLY A 49 -2.06 -14.81 -1.08
N HIS A 50 -1.39 -13.68 -1.28
CA HIS A 50 -0.99 -13.18 -2.59
C HIS A 50 0.54 -13.17 -2.71
N ASP A 51 1.04 -13.44 -3.92
CA ASP A 51 2.46 -13.35 -4.25
C ASP A 51 2.76 -12.24 -5.29
N HIS A 52 1.77 -11.80 -6.05
CA HIS A 52 1.87 -10.70 -7.01
C HIS A 52 0.95 -9.53 -6.66
N PHE A 53 1.47 -8.32 -6.84
CA PHE A 53 0.81 -7.09 -6.42
C PHE A 53 1.06 -5.94 -7.41
N VAL A 54 0.20 -4.94 -7.33
CA VAL A 54 0.52 -3.58 -7.74
C VAL A 54 0.99 -2.82 -6.51
N CYS A 55 2.24 -2.39 -6.52
CA CYS A 55 2.81 -1.55 -5.48
C CYS A 55 2.71 -0.08 -5.88
N LYS A 56 2.01 0.74 -5.08
CA LYS A 56 2.02 2.19 -5.22
C LYS A 56 2.99 2.79 -4.20
N ILE A 57 4.00 3.50 -4.67
CA ILE A 57 4.84 4.36 -3.85
C ILE A 57 4.32 5.80 -4.00
N SER A 58 3.64 6.30 -2.97
CA SER A 58 3.10 7.66 -2.95
C SER A 58 4.22 8.68 -2.75
N ARG A 59 4.11 9.76 -3.52
CA ARG A 59 4.96 10.97 -3.39
C ARG A 59 4.24 12.10 -2.66
N SER A 60 2.99 11.87 -2.24
CA SER A 60 2.22 12.88 -1.51
C SER A 60 2.83 13.10 -0.13
N THR A 61 3.19 14.34 0.17
CA THR A 61 3.56 14.78 1.52
C THR A 61 2.32 15.12 2.35
N ASN A 62 1.12 15.09 1.76
CA ASN A 62 -0.13 15.36 2.43
C ASN A 62 -0.66 14.09 3.11
N HIS A 63 -0.33 13.94 4.39
CA HIS A 63 -0.77 12.80 5.20
C HIS A 63 -2.30 12.63 5.25
N LYS A 64 -3.09 13.72 5.24
CA LYS A 64 -4.56 13.62 5.21
C LYS A 64 -5.08 12.98 3.91
N GLN A 65 -4.40 13.21 2.80
CA GLN A 65 -4.75 12.58 1.52
C GLN A 65 -4.44 11.08 1.56
N ILE A 66 -3.27 10.72 2.11
CA ILE A 66 -2.88 9.32 2.31
C ILE A 66 -3.88 8.60 3.22
N GLU A 67 -4.25 9.20 4.37
CA GLU A 67 -5.26 8.62 5.28
C GLU A 67 -6.59 8.37 4.56
N LYS A 68 -7.05 9.33 3.75
CA LYS A 68 -8.29 9.18 2.98
C LYS A 68 -8.19 8.03 1.98
N GLU A 69 -7.09 7.92 1.24
CA GLU A 69 -6.89 6.81 0.30
C GLU A 69 -6.92 5.46 1.02
N ILE A 70 -6.21 5.32 2.14
CA ILE A 70 -6.20 4.09 2.95
C ILE A 70 -7.61 3.78 3.45
N SER A 71 -8.29 4.75 4.06
CA SER A 71 -9.63 4.56 4.62
C SER A 71 -10.66 4.19 3.57
N ILE A 72 -10.60 4.78 2.37
CA ILE A 72 -11.47 4.41 1.24
C ILE A 72 -11.20 2.96 0.84
N MET A 73 -9.94 2.59 0.61
CA MET A 73 -9.61 1.25 0.14
C MET A 73 -9.89 0.16 1.19
N GLN A 74 -9.74 0.47 2.48
CA GLN A 74 -10.18 -0.41 3.58
C GLN A 74 -11.69 -0.66 3.53
N LYS A 75 -12.49 0.39 3.30
CA LYS A 75 -13.95 0.28 3.20
C LYS A 75 -14.42 -0.49 1.97
N LEU A 76 -13.67 -0.42 0.86
CA LEU A 76 -13.99 -1.18 -0.35
C LEU A 76 -13.83 -2.70 -0.13
N GLY A 77 -12.94 -3.12 0.77
CA GLY A 77 -12.79 -4.51 1.19
C GLY A 77 -12.43 -5.46 0.03
N LYS A 78 -12.88 -6.71 0.14
CA LYS A 78 -12.66 -7.74 -0.88
C LYS A 78 -13.84 -7.77 -1.85
N HIS A 79 -13.57 -7.46 -3.12
CA HIS A 79 -14.57 -7.53 -4.19
C HIS A 79 -13.89 -7.95 -5.51
N ARG A 80 -14.58 -8.77 -6.33
CA ARG A 80 -14.04 -9.35 -7.56
C ARG A 80 -13.63 -8.30 -8.61
N ASN A 81 -14.43 -7.24 -8.72
CA ASN A 81 -14.25 -6.20 -9.75
C ASN A 81 -13.53 -4.95 -9.23
N LEU A 82 -13.03 -4.95 -7.99
CA LEU A 82 -12.34 -3.80 -7.40
C LEU A 82 -10.93 -4.19 -6.98
N LEU A 83 -10.02 -3.22 -7.03
CA LEU A 83 -8.71 -3.33 -6.42
C LEU A 83 -8.86 -3.41 -4.91
N GLN A 84 -8.30 -4.47 -4.33
CA GLN A 84 -8.24 -4.63 -2.89
C GLN A 84 -6.92 -4.08 -2.37
N LEU A 85 -6.99 -3.34 -1.26
CA LEU A 85 -5.81 -3.03 -0.44
C LEU A 85 -5.44 -4.26 0.38
N VAL A 86 -4.25 -4.79 0.11
CA VAL A 86 -3.68 -5.92 0.84
C VAL A 86 -3.01 -5.43 2.10
N ASP A 87 -2.09 -4.48 1.96
CA ASP A 87 -1.34 -3.91 3.07
C ASP A 87 -0.80 -2.52 2.71
N TRP A 88 -0.38 -1.75 3.71
CA TRP A 88 0.22 -0.43 3.52
C TRP A 88 1.28 -0.14 4.59
N ASP A 89 2.33 0.59 4.20
CA ASP A 89 3.35 1.09 5.12
C ASP A 89 3.60 2.57 4.88
N ILE A 90 3.59 3.37 5.94
CA ILE A 90 3.76 4.83 5.86
C ILE A 90 5.19 5.27 6.22
N MET A 91 6.01 4.41 6.83
CA MET A 91 7.25 4.79 7.54
C MET A 91 8.16 5.82 6.85
N ASN A 92 8.65 5.54 5.64
CA ASN A 92 9.64 6.39 4.95
C ASN A 92 9.13 6.89 3.58
N SER A 93 8.57 5.98 2.80
CA SER A 93 7.82 6.26 1.58
C SER A 93 6.49 5.51 1.72
N THR A 94 5.39 6.26 1.68
CA THR A 94 4.07 5.64 1.82
C THR A 94 3.85 4.65 0.69
N THR A 95 3.78 3.39 1.04
CA THR A 95 3.74 2.24 0.15
C THR A 95 2.39 1.56 0.33
N PHE A 96 1.71 1.26 -0.77
CA PHE A 96 0.46 0.52 -0.78
C PHE A 96 0.66 -0.74 -1.61
N LEU A 97 0.21 -1.87 -1.09
CA LEU A 97 0.13 -3.13 -1.83
C LEU A 97 -1.31 -3.39 -2.23
N LEU A 98 -1.56 -3.42 -3.53
CA LEU A 98 -2.88 -3.60 -4.13
C LEU A 98 -2.92 -4.90 -4.93
N THR A 99 -4.07 -5.56 -4.97
CA THR A 99 -4.28 -6.76 -5.77
C THR A 99 -5.65 -6.76 -6.45
N PHE A 100 -5.76 -7.47 -7.56
CA PHE A 100 -7.05 -7.81 -8.17
C PHE A 100 -7.52 -9.15 -7.61
N ASN A 101 -8.76 -9.21 -7.14
CA ASN A 101 -9.37 -10.47 -6.76
C ASN A 101 -9.83 -11.23 -8.00
N LEU A 102 -8.92 -12.00 -8.59
CA LEU A 102 -9.25 -13.01 -9.59
C LEU A 102 -9.75 -14.26 -8.85
N THR A 103 -10.96 -14.20 -8.29
CA THR A 103 -11.75 -15.41 -7.98
C THR A 103 -12.42 -15.93 -9.24
#